data_AF-A0A2E9NZT9-F1
#
_entry.id   AF-A0A2E9NZT9-F1
#
_cell.length_a   1.000
_cell.length_b   1.000
_cell.length_c   1.000
_cell.angle_alpha   90.00
_cell.angle_beta   90.00
_cell.angle_gamma   90.00
#
_symmetry.space_group_name_H-M   'P 1'
#
loop_
_entity.id
_entity.type
_entity.pdbx_description
1 polymer ?
#
loop_
_entity_poly.entity_id
_entity_poly.type
_entity_poly.pdbx_seq_one_letter_code
_entity_poly.pdbx_strand_id
1 'polypeptide(L)'
;MTELEKRVFGNIMTKTIIGADPPENPETRNILEKELSILLAELESHPKENLEKLLEQQKISEKHINSRPGAMALAQNKIQLYNKYNEKYVQAIKEKLNS
;
A
#
# COMPACT_ATOMS: atom_id res chain seq x y z
N MET A 1 3.19 -19.46 -0.72
CA MET A 1 2.54 -18.17 -0.40
C MET A 1 1.72 -17.76 -1.61
N THR A 2 0.41 -17.70 -1.48
CA THR A 2 -0.44 -17.28 -2.59
C THR A 2 -0.23 -15.79 -2.88
N GLU A 3 -0.49 -15.33 -4.10
CA GLU A 3 -0.38 -13.90 -4.42
C GLU A 3 -1.28 -13.02 -3.54
N LEU A 4 -2.38 -13.57 -3.03
CA LEU A 4 -3.29 -12.93 -2.09
C LEU A 4 -2.69 -12.71 -0.69
N GLU A 5 -1.63 -13.44 -0.35
CA GLU A 5 -0.96 -13.34 0.94
C GLU A 5 0.25 -12.39 0.95
N LYS A 6 0.66 -11.88 -0.22
CA LYS A 6 1.76 -10.91 -0.31
C LYS A 6 1.41 -9.63 0.43
N ARG A 7 2.39 -9.06 1.13
CA ARG A 7 2.27 -7.72 1.73
C ARG A 7 2.45 -6.68 0.64
N VAL A 8 1.56 -5.69 0.61
CA VAL A 8 1.54 -4.63 -0.42
C VAL A 8 1.65 -3.23 0.19
N PHE A 9 1.40 -3.09 1.49
CA PHE A 9 1.53 -1.81 2.21
C PHE A 9 1.75 -2.09 3.69
N GLY A 10 3.01 -2.04 4.16
CA GLY A 10 3.36 -2.47 5.52
C GLY A 10 2.97 -3.93 5.76
N ASN A 11 2.09 -4.15 6.74
CA ASN A 11 1.54 -5.46 7.07
C ASN A 11 0.25 -5.82 6.30
N ILE A 12 -0.27 -4.91 5.47
CA ILE A 12 -1.50 -5.15 4.69
C ILE A 12 -1.24 -6.13 3.57
N MET A 13 -2.03 -7.20 3.54
CA MET A 13 -1.97 -8.26 2.53
C MET A 13 -2.83 -7.93 1.30
N THR A 14 -2.44 -8.41 0.12
CA THR A 14 -3.14 -8.27 -1.16
C THR A 14 -4.64 -8.61 -1.05
N LYS A 15 -5.00 -9.67 -0.31
CA LYS A 15 -6.39 -10.08 -0.11
C LYS A 15 -7.30 -9.02 0.52
N THR A 16 -6.72 -8.13 1.33
CA THR A 16 -7.44 -7.01 1.96
C THR A 16 -7.93 -6.01 0.90
N ILE A 17 -7.17 -5.87 -0.19
CA ILE A 17 -7.45 -4.90 -1.26
C ILE A 17 -8.29 -5.54 -2.36
N ILE A 18 -7.92 -6.75 -2.83
CA ILE A 18 -8.50 -7.37 -4.04
C ILE A 18 -8.94 -8.83 -3.87
N GLY A 19 -8.98 -9.38 -2.66
CA GLY A 19 -9.31 -10.79 -2.40
C GLY A 19 -10.45 -11.05 -1.43
N ALA A 20 -11.17 -10.01 -0.99
CA ALA A 20 -12.30 -10.14 -0.05
C ALA A 20 -13.53 -9.35 -0.53
N ASP A 21 -14.67 -10.04 -0.58
CA ASP A 21 -16.04 -9.52 -0.72
C ASP A 21 -16.60 -9.19 0.68
N PRO A 22 -17.32 -8.06 0.94
CA PRO A 22 -18.00 -7.12 0.03
C PRO A 22 -17.20 -5.82 -0.27
N PRO A 23 -17.73 -4.93 -1.16
CA PRO A 23 -17.15 -3.63 -1.49
C PRO A 23 -17.15 -2.68 -0.30
N GLU A 24 -16.07 -1.90 -0.20
CA GLU A 24 -15.95 -0.68 0.62
C GLU A 24 -16.60 -0.73 2.01
N ASN A 25 -15.94 -1.37 2.96
CA ASN A 25 -16.19 -1.09 4.37
C ASN A 25 -15.27 0.04 4.83
N PRO A 26 -15.74 0.98 5.69
CA PRO A 26 -14.87 1.97 6.36
C PRO A 26 -13.67 1.33 7.07
N GLU A 27 -13.74 0.03 7.35
CA GLU A 27 -12.63 -0.79 7.84
C GLU A 27 -11.38 -0.74 6.96
N THR A 28 -11.48 -0.84 5.62
CA THR A 28 -10.30 -0.81 4.74
C THR A 28 -9.59 0.54 4.84
N ARG A 29 -10.35 1.63 4.95
CA ARG A 29 -9.80 2.98 5.16
C ARG A 29 -9.11 3.09 6.50
N ASN A 30 -9.75 2.63 7.57
CA ASN A 30 -9.18 2.68 8.92
C ASN A 30 -7.90 1.84 9.02
N ILE A 31 -7.85 0.68 8.35
CA ILE A 31 -6.66 -0.17 8.27
C ILE A 31 -5.53 0.55 7.53
N LEU A 32 -5.80 1.12 6.35
CA LEU A 32 -4.80 1.86 5.56
C LEU A 32 -4.29 3.10 6.30
N GLU A 33 -5.18 3.82 7.00
CA GLU A 33 -4.82 5.00 7.77
C GLU A 33 -3.93 4.67 8.96
N LYS A 34 -4.32 3.65 9.74
CA LYS A 34 -3.52 3.17 10.87
C LYS A 34 -2.16 2.68 10.40
N GLU A 35 -2.12 1.91 9.31
CA GLU A 35 -0.85 1.40 8.78
C GLU A 35 0.02 2.53 8.24
N LEU A 36 -0.55 3.54 7.56
CA LEU A 36 0.20 4.71 7.10
C LEU A 36 0.85 5.44 8.29
N SER A 37 0.13 5.64 9.39
CA SER A 37 0.71 6.27 10.58
C SER A 37 1.89 5.49 11.15
N ILE A 38 1.80 4.15 11.18
CA ILE A 38 2.90 3.28 11.62
C ILE A 38 4.09 3.43 10.69
N LEU A 39 3.85 3.30 9.37
CA LEU A 39 4.90 3.40 8.37
C LEU A 39 5.61 4.75 8.39
N LEU A 40 4.87 5.85 8.59
CA LEU A 40 5.46 7.19 8.71
C LEU A 40 6.32 7.35 9.97
N ALA A 41 5.88 6.79 11.11
CA ALA A 41 6.68 6.80 12.33
C ALA A 41 7.96 5.96 12.19
N GLU A 42 7.87 4.79 11.54
CA GLU A 42 9.04 3.96 11.27
C GLU A 42 9.98 4.59 10.24
N LEU A 43 9.43 5.33 9.27
CA LEU A 43 10.19 6.03 8.24
C LEU A 43 11.24 6.96 8.86
N GLU A 44 10.95 7.60 10.00
CA GLU A 44 11.86 8.48 10.74
C GLU A 44 13.15 7.77 11.18
N SER A 45 13.11 6.47 11.43
CA SER A 45 14.25 5.68 11.88
C SER A 45 15.04 5.00 10.74
N HIS A 46 14.55 5.08 9.49
CA HIS A 46 15.15 4.39 8.36
C HIS A 46 16.34 5.17 7.75
N PRO A 47 17.46 4.51 7.43
CA PRO A 47 18.58 5.13 6.70
C PRO A 47 18.25 5.30 5.21
N LYS A 48 18.94 6.23 4.52
CA LYS A 48 18.66 6.59 3.11
C LYS A 48 18.64 5.39 2.15
N GLU A 49 19.58 4.46 2.25
CA GLU A 49 19.61 3.25 1.41
C GLU A 49 18.34 2.40 1.58
N ASN A 50 17.76 2.36 2.79
CA ASN A 50 16.53 1.62 3.04
C ASN A 50 15.30 2.37 2.50
N LEU A 51 15.34 3.71 2.44
CA LEU A 51 14.29 4.53 1.84
C LEU A 51 14.16 4.28 0.32
N GLU A 52 15.28 4.14 -0.40
CA GLU A 52 15.27 3.80 -1.83
C GLU A 52 14.66 2.42 -2.08
N LYS A 53 15.04 1.43 -1.26
CA LYS A 53 14.46 0.08 -1.29
C LYS A 53 12.95 0.12 -1.03
N LEU A 54 12.50 0.87 -0.02
CA LEU A 54 11.09 1.04 0.29
C LEU A 54 10.32 1.66 -0.88
N LEU A 55 10.87 2.69 -1.52
CA LEU A 55 10.26 3.35 -2.67
C LEU A 55 10.05 2.38 -3.84
N GLU A 56 11.05 1.55 -4.14
CA GLU A 56 10.95 0.54 -5.19
C GLU A 56 9.91 -0.54 -4.86
N GLN A 57 9.88 -1.01 -3.60
CA GLN A 57 8.87 -1.96 -3.14
C GLN A 57 7.44 -1.42 -3.26
N GLN A 58 7.20 -0.13 -2.97
CA GLN A 58 5.87 0.48 -3.14
C GLN A 58 5.44 0.52 -4.62
N LYS A 59 6.36 0.81 -5.55
CA LYS A 59 6.06 0.78 -7.00
C LYS A 59 5.72 -0.63 -7.49
N ILE A 60 6.44 -1.64 -7.03
CA ILE A 60 6.17 -3.05 -7.37
C ILE A 60 4.80 -3.47 -6.84
N SER A 61 4.48 -3.09 -5.60
CA SER A 61 3.21 -3.40 -4.94
C SER A 61 2.04 -2.71 -5.62
N GLU A 62 2.17 -1.44 -5.98
CA GLU A 62 1.19 -0.70 -6.77
C GLU A 62 0.92 -1.37 -8.11
N LYS A 63 1.98 -1.72 -8.86
CA LYS A 63 1.83 -2.42 -10.13
C LYS A 63 1.12 -3.77 -9.93
N HIS A 64 1.46 -4.52 -8.89
CA HIS A 64 0.84 -5.80 -8.57
C HIS A 64 -0.68 -5.67 -8.31
N ILE A 65 -1.09 -4.66 -7.52
CA ILE A 65 -2.51 -4.40 -7.24
C ILE A 65 -3.27 -3.95 -8.49
N ASN A 66 -2.67 -3.06 -9.29
CA ASN A 66 -3.34 -2.46 -10.45
C ASN A 66 -3.34 -3.36 -11.71
N SER A 67 -2.46 -4.36 -11.78
CA SER A 67 -2.32 -5.22 -12.98
C SER A 67 -3.20 -6.48 -12.98
N ARG A 68 -3.97 -6.74 -11.92
CA ARG A 68 -4.80 -7.96 -11.84
C ARG A 68 -6.02 -7.88 -12.77
N PRO A 69 -6.13 -8.73 -13.81
CA PRO A 69 -7.33 -8.83 -14.63
C PRO A 69 -8.50 -9.36 -13.80
N GLY A 70 -9.69 -8.76 -13.92
CA GLY A 70 -10.91 -9.17 -13.22
C GLY A 70 -11.17 -8.51 -11.85
N ALA A 71 -10.14 -7.98 -11.17
CA ALA A 71 -10.31 -7.23 -9.91
C ALA A 71 -10.86 -5.79 -10.14
N MET A 72 -10.70 -5.26 -11.35
CA MET A 72 -11.09 -3.91 -11.73
C MET A 72 -12.61 -3.64 -11.67
N ALA A 73 -13.48 -4.67 -11.68
CA ALA A 73 -14.93 -4.45 -11.66
C ALA A 73 -15.54 -4.43 -10.24
N LEU A 74 -15.03 -5.25 -9.30
CA LEU A 74 -15.62 -5.42 -7.97
C LEU A 74 -14.86 -4.70 -6.84
N ALA A 75 -13.56 -4.43 -7.02
CA ALA A 75 -12.71 -3.84 -5.99
C ALA A 75 -12.18 -2.43 -6.35
N GLN A 76 -12.74 -1.79 -7.38
CA GLN A 76 -12.21 -0.53 -7.94
C GLN A 76 -12.02 0.55 -6.87
N ASN A 77 -12.98 0.71 -5.95
CA ASN A 77 -12.90 1.71 -4.90
C ASN A 77 -11.81 1.38 -3.84
N LYS A 78 -11.61 0.10 -3.50
CA LYS A 78 -10.51 -0.33 -2.60
C LYS A 78 -9.15 -0.12 -3.25
N ILE A 79 -9.03 -0.37 -4.55
CA ILE A 79 -7.80 -0.11 -5.32
C ILE A 79 -7.51 1.39 -5.36
N GLN A 80 -8.52 2.23 -5.63
CA GLN A 80 -8.36 3.69 -5.59
C GLN A 80 -7.93 4.19 -4.21
N LEU A 81 -8.54 3.65 -3.15
CA LEU A 81 -8.17 3.99 -1.78
C LEU A 81 -6.73 3.57 -1.47
N TYR A 82 -6.36 2.34 -1.80
CA TYR A 82 -4.99 1.85 -1.68
C TYR A 82 -4.01 2.77 -2.41
N ASN A 83 -4.28 3.12 -3.68
CA ASN A 83 -3.41 3.99 -4.47
C ASN A 83 -3.23 5.36 -3.80
N LYS A 84 -4.30 5.93 -3.22
CA LYS A 84 -4.23 7.20 -2.48
C LYS A 84 -3.33 7.13 -1.25
N TYR A 85 -3.39 6.06 -0.46
CA TYR A 85 -2.53 5.89 0.72
C TYR A 85 -1.09 5.52 0.33
N ASN A 86 -0.92 4.71 -0.73
CA ASN A 86 0.39 4.40 -1.30
C ASN A 86 1.10 5.66 -1.79
N GLU A 87 0.39 6.53 -2.52
CA GLU A 87 0.94 7.80 -3.01
C GLU A 87 1.41 8.68 -1.85
N LYS A 88 0.61 8.82 -0.78
CA LYS A 88 1.02 9.58 0.41
C LYS A 88 2.31 9.06 1.01
N TYR A 89 2.45 7.74 1.16
CA TYR A 89 3.66 7.16 1.72
C TYR A 89 4.87 7.34 0.78
N VAL A 90 4.67 7.15 -0.52
CA VAL A 90 5.70 7.40 -1.54
C VAL A 90 6.19 8.86 -1.51
N GLN A 91 5.30 9.83 -1.36
CA GLN A 91 5.68 11.23 -1.21
C GLN A 91 6.53 11.44 0.06
N ALA A 92 6.09 10.92 1.21
CA ALA A 92 6.85 11.03 2.45
C ALA A 92 8.26 10.40 2.35
N ILE A 93 8.40 9.24 1.69
CA ILE A 93 9.72 8.63 1.43
C ILE A 93 10.59 9.57 0.59
N LYS A 94 10.04 10.17 -0.47
CA LYS A 94 10.78 11.09 -1.35
C LYS A 94 11.19 12.37 -0.63
N GLU A 95 10.30 12.96 0.16
CA GLU A 95 10.60 14.15 0.96
C GLU A 95 11.74 13.86 1.94
N LYS A 96 11.74 12.69 2.56
CA LYS A 96 12.83 12.28 3.45
C LYS A 96 14.14 11.99 2.73
N LEU A 97 14.10 11.39 1.53
CA LEU A 97 15.30 11.17 0.71
C LEU A 97 15.98 12.49 0.31
N ASN A 98 15.17 13.50 0.05
CA ASN A 98 15.60 14.84 -0.37
C ASN A 98 15.96 15.78 0.80
N SER A 99 15.67 15.39 2.05
CA SER A 99 16.13 16.08 3.26
C SER A 99 17.56 15.66 3.63
#